data_AF-A0P3K0-F1
#
_entry.id   AF-A0P3K0-F1
#
_cell.length_a   1.000
_cell.length_b   1.000
_cell.length_c   1.000
_cell.angle_alpha   90.00
_cell.angle_beta   90.00
_cell.angle_gamma   90.00
#
_symmetry.space_group_name_H-M   'P 1'
#
loop_
_entity.id
_entity.type
_entity.pdbx_description
1 polymer ?
#
loop_
_entity_poly.entity_id
_entity_poly.type
_entity_poly.pdbx_seq_one_letter_code
_entity_poly.pdbx_strand_id
1 'polypeptide(L)' 'MAFDLLTGFVRDFRASRRVAGEITRMNHLSDAQLADLGLERSEITSRAFARHFKRR' A
#
# COMPACT_ATOMS: atom_id res chain seq x y z
N MET A 1 -0.46 -27.43 -2.55
CA MET A 1 0.81 -27.05 -1.87
C MET A 1 1.70 -26.16 -2.74
N ALA A 2 2.34 -26.64 -3.82
CA ALA A 2 3.18 -25.75 -4.65
C ALA A 2 2.36 -24.70 -5.43
N PHE A 3 1.18 -25.06 -5.93
CA PHE A 3 0.27 -24.15 -6.65
C PHE A 3 -0.30 -23.04 -5.74
N ASP A 4 -0.63 -23.36 -4.48
CA ASP A 4 -1.09 -22.35 -3.49
C ASP A 4 0.02 -21.36 -3.13
N LEU A 5 1.26 -21.84 -3.05
CA LEU A 5 2.45 -21.02 -2.84
C LEU A 5 2.69 -20.06 -4.01
N LEU A 6 2.59 -20.57 -5.24
CA LEU A 6 2.77 -19.79 -6.47
C LEU A 6 1.66 -18.75 -6.66
N THR A 7 0.41 -19.13 -6.39
CA THR A 7 -0.74 -18.21 -6.47
C THR A 7 -0.73 -17.18 -5.33
N GLY A 8 -0.24 -17.55 -4.15
CA GLY A 8 0.04 -16.63 -3.04
C GLY A 8 1.09 -15.59 -3.42
N PHE A 9 2.24 -16.03 -3.96
CA PHE A 9 3.31 -15.14 -4.41
C PHE A 9 2.84 -14.15 -5.48
N VAL A 10 2.10 -14.61 -6.50
CA VAL A 10 1.56 -13.72 -7.54
C VAL A 10 0.54 -12.73 -6.97
N ARG A 11 -0.28 -13.13 -5.99
CA ARG A 11 -1.19 -12.21 -5.28
C ARG A 11 -0.40 -11.15 -4.51
N ASP A 12 0.61 -11.55 -3.76
CA ASP A 12 1.44 -10.65 -2.95
C ASP A 12 2.23 -9.68 -3.85
N PHE A 13 2.75 -10.13 -5.00
CA PHE A 13 3.39 -9.27 -5.99
C PHE A 13 2.43 -8.21 -6.57
N ARG A 14 1.19 -8.60 -6.89
CA ARG A 14 0.16 -7.65 -7.36
C ARG A 14 -0.23 -6.66 -6.26
N ALA A 15 -0.28 -7.09 -5.00
CA ALA A 15 -0.52 -6.21 -3.86
C ALA A 15 0.63 -5.21 -3.68
N SER A 16 1.89 -5.65 -3.75
CA SER A 16 3.08 -4.78 -3.70
C SER A 16 3.04 -3.69 -4.77
N ARG A 17 2.65 -4.03 -6.00
CA ARG A 17 2.51 -3.04 -7.08
C ARG A 17 1.41 -2.00 -6.80
N ARG A 18 0.31 -2.41 -6.15
CA ARG A 18 -0.76 -1.50 -5.73
C ARG A 18 -0.30 -0.57 -4.60
N VAL A 19 0.41 -1.11 -3.61
CA VAL A 19 1.01 -0.34 -2.52
C VAL A 19 1.98 0.70 -3.08
N ALA A 20 2.90 0.31 -3.96
CA ALA A 20 3.85 1.24 -4.58
C ALA A 20 3.13 2.39 -5.32
N GLY A 21 2.11 2.07 -6.12
CA GLY A 21 1.32 3.08 -6.82
C GLY A 21 0.46 3.99 -5.92
N GLU A 22 0.08 3.51 -4.73
CA GLU A 22 -0.62 4.33 -3.73
C GLU A 22 0.35 5.24 -2.98
N ILE A 23 1.53 4.73 -2.59
CA ILE A 23 2.60 5.52 -1.99
C ILE A 23 3.04 6.65 -2.93
N THR A 24 3.29 6.36 -4.21
CA THR A 24 3.64 7.39 -5.19
C THR A 24 2.55 8.46 -5.29
N ARG A 25 1.27 8.06 -5.37
CA ARG A 25 0.15 9.01 -5.42
C ARG A 25 0.06 9.88 -4.17
N MET A 26 0.18 9.29 -2.99
CA MET A 26 0.15 10.02 -1.73
C MET A 26 1.38 10.92 -1.56
N ASN A 27 2.55 10.50 -2.04
CA ASN A 27 3.75 11.34 -2.02
C ASN A 27 3.66 12.57 -2.94
N HIS A 28 2.82 12.53 -3.98
CA HIS A 28 2.55 13.70 -4.82
C HIS A 28 1.53 14.68 -4.21
N LEU A 29 0.85 14.31 -3.11
CA LEU A 29 -0.03 15.23 -2.39
C LEU A 29 0.77 16.29 -1.65
N SER A 30 0.19 17.48 -1.51
CA SER A 30 0.75 18.53 -0.65
C SER A 30 0.53 18.19 0.83
N ASP A 31 1.33 18.79 1.72
CA ASP A 31 1.19 18.54 3.16
C ASP A 31 -0.18 18.96 3.70
N ALA A 32 -0.80 19.99 3.09
CA ALA A 32 -2.18 20.38 3.40
C ALA A 32 -3.21 19.28 3.03
N GLN A 33 -3.06 18.65 1.86
CA GLN A 33 -3.93 17.56 1.43
C GLN A 33 -3.72 16.28 2.26
N LEU A 34 -2.50 16.04 2.74
CA LEU A 34 -2.21 14.96 3.68
C LEU A 34 -2.84 15.24 5.05
N ALA A 35 -2.76 16.49 5.53
CA ALA A 35 -3.39 16.91 6.78
C ALA A 35 -4.92 16.80 6.75
N ASP A 36 -5.57 17.13 5.63
CA ASP A 36 -7.01 16.94 5.42
C ASP A 36 -7.44 15.46 5.51
N LEU A 37 -6.53 14.54 5.16
CA LEU A 37 -6.72 13.10 5.28
C LEU A 37 -6.36 12.56 6.67
N GLY A 38 -5.94 13.43 7.59
CA GLY A 38 -5.42 13.09 8.91
C GLY A 38 -4.18 12.22 8.84
N LEU A 39 -3.33 12.44 7.83
CA LEU A 39 -2.13 11.65 7.58
C LEU A 39 -0.87 12.49 7.65
N GLU A 40 0.13 11.96 8.34
CA GLU A 40 1.50 12.43 8.19
C GLU A 40 2.21 11.74 7.03
N ARG A 41 3.20 12.42 6.44
CA ARG A 41 3.98 11.88 5.31
C ARG A 41 4.74 10.60 5.67
N SER A 42 5.15 10.49 6.93
CA SER A 42 5.75 9.29 7.54
C SER A 42 4.81 8.09 7.57
N GLU A 43 3.49 8.32 7.65
CA GLU A 43 2.47 7.28 7.80
C GLU A 43 1.94 6.74 6.47
N ILE A 44 2.22 7.42 5.35
CA ILE A 44 1.82 7.03 3.99
C ILE A 44 2.14 5.56 3.72
N THR A 45 3.38 5.15 4.01
CA THR A 45 3.85 3.78 3.77
C THR A 45 3.08 2.79 4.63
N SER A 46 2.99 3.05 5.95
CA SER A 46 2.28 2.17 6.90
C SER A 46 0.81 1.99 6.51
N ARG A 47 0.12 3.09 6.13
CA ARG A 47 -1.27 3.06 5.68
C ARG A 47 -1.45 2.30 4.37
N ALA A 48 -0.58 2.52 3.39
CA ALA A 48 -0.65 1.80 2.12
C ALA A 48 -0.47 0.29 2.33
N PHE A 49 0.52 -0.12 3.13
CA PHE A 49 0.73 -1.53 3.46
C PHE A 49 -0.46 -2.11 4.23
N ALA A 50 -0.96 -1.42 5.26
CA ALA A 50 -2.13 -1.86 6.01
C ALA A 50 -3.36 -2.05 5.11
N ARG A 51 -3.58 -1.17 4.14
CA ARG A 51 -4.75 -1.27 3.24
C ARG A 51 -4.71 -2.50 2.34
N HIS A 52 -3.54 -2.87 1.82
CA HIS A 52 -3.41 -3.96 0.84
C HIS A 52 -3.01 -5.31 1.44
N PHE A 53 -2.34 -5.32 2.60
CA PHE A 53 -1.83 -6.55 3.22
C PHE A 53 -2.57 -6.96 4.51
N LYS A 54 -3.29 -6.06 5.20
CA LYS A 54 -3.99 -6.37 6.48
C LYS A 54 -5.30 -7.15 6.29
N ARG A 55 -5.52 -7.72 5.10
CA ARG A 55 -6.74 -8.48 4.73
C ARG A 55 -6.60 -10.00 4.93
N ARG A 56 -5.70 -10.41 5.83
CA ARG A 56 -5.58 -11.79 6.33
C ARG A 56 -6.02 -11.82 7.78
#